data_AF-A0A0B6ZJY8-F1
#
_entry.id   AF-A0A0B6ZJY8-F1
#
_cell.length_a   1.000
_cell.length_b   1.000
_cell.length_c   1.000
_cell.angle_alpha   90.00
_cell.angle_beta   90.00
_cell.angle_gamma   90.00
#
_symmetry.space_group_name_H-M   'P 1'
#
loop_
_entity.id
_entity.type
_entity.pdbx_description
1 polymer ?
#
loop_
_entity_poly.entity_id
_entity_poly.type
_entity_poly.pdbx_seq_one_letter_code
_entity_poly.pdbx_strand_id
1 'polypeptide(L)'
;SYLKKPFGFIYVIDSTTSINKHRLGELLLKAIEANNGFDHGTTIFVCNHWDKVRPGDTERVMNATRSRLSMVLPMSKKLQLYPISVTETAMDVKSGIIQKDYQQLLEGIRKFLPQTMKGKLRIYYRFLSNLHQRILYSLRISFNINKEKAEENRKRYIEVETRIGIL
;
A
#
# COMPACT_ATOMS: atom_id res chain seq x y z
N SER A 1 19.44 4.26 -4.03
CA SER A 1 18.08 4.42 -3.48
C SER A 1 17.41 3.05 -3.47
N TYR A 2 17.20 2.45 -2.29
CA TYR A 2 16.98 1.00 -2.17
C TYR A 2 15.56 0.49 -2.51
N LEU A 3 14.52 1.34 -2.63
CA LEU A 3 13.17 0.89 -2.97
C LEU A 3 12.45 1.93 -3.83
N LYS A 4 12.47 1.76 -5.16
CA LYS A 4 11.69 2.62 -6.08
C LYS A 4 10.16 2.44 -5.90
N LYS A 5 9.69 1.25 -5.47
CA LYS A 5 8.26 0.92 -5.25
C LYS A 5 8.09 -0.18 -4.18
N PRO A 6 8.24 0.15 -2.87
CA PRO A 6 8.00 -0.82 -1.80
C PRO A 6 6.53 -1.22 -1.79
N PHE A 7 6.20 -2.51 -1.71
CA PHE A 7 4.79 -2.94 -1.61
C PHE A 7 4.37 -3.12 -0.15
N GLY A 8 5.29 -3.47 0.76
CA GLY A 8 5.07 -3.55 2.21
C GLY A 8 6.37 -3.34 2.97
N PHE A 9 6.29 -3.20 4.31
CA PHE A 9 7.44 -2.97 5.17
C PHE A 9 7.52 -3.97 6.32
N ILE A 10 8.75 -4.40 6.61
CA ILE A 10 9.12 -5.05 7.86
C ILE A 10 10.09 -4.11 8.55
N TYR A 11 9.68 -3.55 9.68
CA TYR A 11 10.48 -2.63 10.47
C TYR A 11 10.96 -3.34 11.74
N VAL A 12 12.28 -3.43 11.89
CA VAL A 12 12.89 -4.06 13.06
C VAL A 12 13.18 -2.98 14.10
N ILE A 13 12.67 -3.19 15.30
CA ILE A 13 12.83 -2.34 16.48
C ILE A 13 13.67 -3.12 17.48
N ASP A 14 14.71 -2.50 18.02
CA ASP A 14 15.39 -3.06 19.18
C ASP A 14 14.59 -2.73 20.44
N SER A 15 14.10 -3.77 21.11
CA SER A 15 13.22 -3.67 22.29
C SER A 15 13.88 -3.02 23.50
N THR A 16 15.21 -2.95 23.51
CA THR A 16 16.00 -2.32 24.60
C THR A 16 16.19 -0.82 24.40
N THR A 17 15.93 -0.32 23.19
CA THR A 17 16.19 1.07 22.82
C THR A 17 14.90 1.85 22.57
N SER A 18 15.00 3.18 22.63
CA SER A 18 13.88 4.04 22.28
C SER A 18 13.71 4.10 20.75
N ILE A 19 12.45 4.01 20.29
CA ILE A 19 12.12 4.21 18.88
C ILE A 19 12.47 5.66 18.50
N ASN A 20 13.35 5.84 17.51
CA ASN A 20 13.56 7.15 16.91
C ASN A 20 12.35 7.54 16.05
N LYS A 21 11.44 8.31 16.67
CA LYS A 21 10.17 8.73 16.05
C LYS A 21 10.38 9.51 14.75
N HIS A 22 11.38 10.39 14.70
CA HIS A 22 11.66 11.21 13.52
C HIS A 22 12.05 10.34 12.33
N ARG A 23 13.04 9.46 12.53
CA ARG A 23 13.54 8.59 11.47
C ARG A 23 12.48 7.60 10.98
N LEU A 24 11.68 7.04 11.89
CA LEU A 24 10.56 6.16 11.52
C LEU A 24 9.47 6.92 10.76
N GLY A 25 9.11 8.13 11.21
CA GLY A 25 8.15 9.00 10.55
C GLY A 25 8.59 9.35 9.13
N GLU A 26 9.82 9.81 8.94
CA GLU A 26 10.36 10.13 7.61
C GLU A 26 10.37 8.93 6.66
N LEU A 27 10.71 7.74 7.17
CA LEU A 27 10.74 6.52 6.35
C LEU A 27 9.33 6.12 5.91
N LEU A 28 8.35 6.22 6.81
CA LEU A 28 6.96 5.93 6.50
C LEU A 28 6.32 6.99 5.59
N LEU A 29 6.67 8.27 5.76
CA LEU A 29 6.22 9.34 4.87
C LEU A 29 6.74 9.11 3.45
N LYS A 30 8.04 8.82 3.29
CA LYS A 30 8.63 8.46 1.99
C LYS A 30 7.96 7.25 1.36
N ALA A 31 7.55 6.27 2.18
CA ALA A 31 6.81 5.11 1.71
C ALA A 31 5.41 5.44 1.19
N ILE A 32 4.70 6.34 1.88
CA ILE A 32 3.37 6.82 1.48
C ILE A 32 3.47 7.60 0.17
N GLU A 33 4.43 8.52 0.07
CA GLU A 33 4.70 9.34 -1.12
C GLU A 33 5.08 8.48 -2.32
N ALA A 34 5.93 7.47 -2.13
CA ALA A 34 6.40 6.62 -3.23
C ALA A 34 5.30 5.73 -3.84
N ASN A 35 4.19 5.51 -3.15
CA ASN A 35 3.26 4.43 -3.50
C ASN A 35 1.80 4.84 -3.75
N ASN A 36 1.48 6.14 -3.90
CA ASN A 36 0.13 6.63 -4.22
C ASN A 36 -1.00 5.92 -3.42
N GLY A 37 -0.79 5.72 -2.12
CA GLY A 37 -1.71 4.99 -1.25
C GLY A 37 -1.12 3.74 -0.64
N PHE A 38 0.04 3.86 0.01
CA PHE A 38 0.56 2.83 0.91
C PHE A 38 -0.51 2.43 1.94
N ASP A 39 -0.84 1.15 2.00
CA ASP A 39 -1.75 0.63 3.02
C ASP A 39 -0.98 0.41 4.32
N HIS A 40 -1.34 1.14 5.38
CA HIS A 40 -0.72 0.99 6.70
C HIS A 40 -0.85 -0.45 7.26
N GLY A 41 -1.87 -1.21 6.82
CA GLY A 41 -2.01 -2.63 7.13
C GLY A 41 -0.89 -3.51 6.57
N THR A 42 -0.09 -2.97 5.65
CA THR A 42 1.09 -3.61 5.04
C THR A 42 2.40 -3.21 5.72
N THR A 43 2.35 -2.98 7.05
CA THR A 43 3.55 -2.85 7.89
C THR A 43 3.57 -3.91 9.00
N ILE A 44 4.69 -4.63 9.11
CA ILE A 44 5.03 -5.51 10.22
C ILE A 44 6.11 -4.84 11.07
N PHE A 45 5.96 -4.92 12.39
CA PHE A 45 6.95 -4.49 13.37
C PHE A 45 7.51 -5.71 14.10
N VAL A 46 8.82 -5.87 14.04
CA VAL A 46 9.54 -6.93 14.73
C VAL A 46 10.31 -6.30 15.90
N CYS A 47 9.90 -6.61 17.12
CA CYS A 47 10.56 -6.16 18.34
C CYS A 47 11.66 -7.17 18.69
N ASN A 48 12.87 -6.94 18.16
CA ASN A 48 14.03 -7.81 18.33
C ASN A 48 14.68 -7.62 19.72
N HIS A 49 15.60 -8.52 20.08
CA HIS A 49 16.28 -8.58 21.37
C HIS A 49 15.31 -8.75 22.54
N TRP A 50 14.23 -9.51 22.31
CA TRP A 50 13.23 -9.74 23.34
C TRP A 50 13.79 -10.52 24.54
N ASP A 51 14.84 -11.31 24.34
CA ASP A 51 15.63 -11.99 25.39
C ASP A 51 16.22 -11.02 26.43
N LYS A 52 16.46 -9.76 26.04
CA LYS A 52 17.00 -8.73 26.94
C LYS A 52 15.91 -7.99 27.72
N VAL A 53 14.64 -8.24 27.44
CA VAL A 53 13.52 -7.63 28.16
C VAL A 53 13.25 -8.45 29.41
N ARG A 54 13.26 -7.79 30.57
CA ARG A 54 12.95 -8.48 31.84
C ARG A 54 11.51 -9.01 31.81
N PRO A 55 11.24 -10.22 32.33
CA PRO A 55 9.90 -10.81 32.30
C PRO A 55 8.80 -9.89 32.87
N GLY A 56 9.07 -9.20 33.98
CA GLY A 56 8.14 -8.25 34.59
C GLY A 56 7.93 -6.94 33.82
N ASP A 57 8.75 -6.67 32.79
CA ASP A 57 8.68 -5.46 31.97
C ASP A 57 8.05 -5.69 30.59
N THR A 58 7.79 -6.94 30.22
CA THR A 58 7.32 -7.35 28.89
C THR A 58 6.08 -6.58 28.42
N GLU A 59 5.03 -6.55 29.23
CA GLU A 59 3.79 -5.83 28.92
C GLU A 59 4.01 -4.32 28.83
N ARG A 60 4.79 -3.75 29.77
CA ARG A 60 5.13 -2.32 29.80
C ARG A 60 5.86 -1.90 28.52
N VAL A 61 6.88 -2.66 28.10
CA VAL A 61 7.65 -2.39 26.88
C VAL A 61 6.76 -2.51 25.65
N MET A 62 5.90 -3.54 25.59
CA MET A 62 5.01 -3.75 24.46
C MET A 62 3.97 -2.63 24.32
N ASN A 63 3.35 -2.21 25.43
CA ASN A 63 2.38 -1.11 25.45
C ASN A 63 3.04 0.24 25.12
N ALA A 64 4.23 0.50 25.65
CA ALA A 64 5.01 1.71 25.31
C ALA A 64 5.38 1.75 23.82
N THR A 65 5.79 0.62 23.25
CA THR A 65 6.10 0.48 21.82
C THR A 65 4.86 0.74 20.98
N ARG A 66 3.73 0.11 21.32
CA ARG A 66 2.44 0.31 20.63
C ARG A 66 2.00 1.77 20.66
N SER A 67 2.08 2.43 21.82
CA SER A 67 1.73 3.85 21.98
C SER A 67 2.62 4.77 21.15
N ARG A 68 3.92 4.48 21.09
CA ARG A 68 4.85 5.27 20.24
C ARG A 68 4.57 5.06 18.76
N LEU A 69 4.26 3.83 18.34
CA LEU A 69 3.94 3.53 16.95
C LEU A 69 2.59 4.10 16.53
N SER A 70 1.59 4.15 17.40
CA SER A 70 0.29 4.75 17.07
C SER A 70 0.38 6.25 16.83
N MET A 71 1.31 6.96 17.47
CA MET A 71 1.58 8.37 17.16
C MET A 71 2.09 8.59 15.73
N VAL A 72 2.81 7.61 15.18
CA VAL A 72 3.38 7.69 13.82
C VAL A 72 2.44 7.07 12.77
N LEU A 73 1.64 6.06 13.17
CA LEU A 73 0.68 5.34 12.32
C LEU A 73 -0.73 5.30 12.94
N PRO A 74 -1.42 6.45 13.00
CA PRO A 74 -2.70 6.57 13.71
C PRO A 74 -3.85 5.76 13.08
N MET A 75 -3.76 5.37 11.80
CA MET A 75 -4.85 4.67 11.09
C MET A 75 -4.80 3.14 11.16
N SER A 76 -3.87 2.55 11.91
CA SER A 76 -3.73 1.09 11.97
C SER A 76 -4.60 0.47 13.07
N LYS A 77 -5.73 -0.14 12.70
CA LYS A 77 -6.69 -0.77 13.65
C LYS A 77 -6.09 -1.91 14.49
N LYS A 78 -4.97 -2.51 14.06
CA LYS A 78 -4.11 -3.42 14.84
C LYS A 78 -2.70 -3.32 14.28
N LEU A 79 -1.78 -2.74 15.05
CA LEU A 79 -0.36 -2.80 14.70
C LEU A 79 0.12 -4.26 14.81
N GLN A 80 0.75 -4.77 13.74
CA GLN A 80 1.33 -6.11 13.70
C GLN A 80 2.70 -6.09 14.40
N LEU A 81 2.71 -6.19 15.74
CA LEU A 81 3.93 -6.26 16.54
C LEU A 81 4.23 -7.71 16.91
N TYR A 82 5.47 -8.14 16.64
CA TYR A 82 5.96 -9.46 16.99
C TYR A 82 7.22 -9.34 17.85
N PRO A 83 7.15 -9.65 19.15
CA PRO A 83 8.35 -9.81 19.97
C PRO A 83 9.14 -11.03 19.52
N ILE A 84 10.45 -10.91 19.38
CA ILE A 84 11.32 -12.03 19.03
C ILE A 84 12.75 -11.80 19.54
N SER A 85 13.43 -12.88 19.92
CA SER A 85 14.89 -12.91 20.00
C SER A 85 15.42 -13.63 18.75
N VAL A 86 15.98 -12.88 17.79
CA VAL A 86 16.53 -13.50 16.57
C VAL A 86 17.67 -14.45 16.89
N THR A 87 18.49 -14.14 17.90
CA THR A 87 19.62 -14.97 18.32
C THR A 87 19.17 -16.31 18.87
N GLU A 88 18.22 -16.33 19.82
CA GLU A 88 17.67 -17.57 20.37
C GLU A 88 16.89 -18.34 19.32
N THR A 89 16.01 -17.65 18.58
CA THR A 89 15.21 -18.27 17.52
C THR A 89 16.07 -18.94 16.46
N ALA A 90 17.19 -18.32 16.06
CA ALA A 90 18.08 -18.90 15.06
C ALA A 90 18.79 -20.18 15.55
N MET A 91 19.10 -20.27 16.85
CA MET A 91 19.68 -21.48 17.44
C MET A 91 18.63 -22.59 17.54
N ASP A 92 17.43 -22.25 17.98
CA ASP A 92 16.33 -23.21 18.12
C ASP A 92 15.92 -23.80 16.79
N VAL A 93 15.74 -22.95 15.76
CA VAL A 93 15.37 -23.40 14.41
C VAL A 93 16.43 -24.33 13.82
N LYS A 94 17.73 -24.05 14.03
CA LYS A 94 18.82 -24.96 13.62
C LYS A 94 18.76 -26.31 14.33
N SER A 95 18.24 -26.33 15.55
CA SER A 95 18.08 -27.53 16.37
C SER A 95 16.72 -28.23 16.14
N GLY A 96 15.92 -27.76 15.17
CA GLY A 96 14.59 -28.30 14.88
C GLY A 96 13.48 -27.85 15.84
N ILE A 97 13.79 -26.94 16.77
CA ILE A 97 12.84 -26.40 17.75
C ILE A 97 12.18 -25.15 17.15
N ILE A 98 10.86 -25.09 17.21
CA ILE A 98 10.09 -23.97 16.70
C ILE A 98 9.38 -23.29 17.89
N GLN A 99 9.90 -22.15 18.32
CA GLN A 99 9.27 -21.35 19.36
C GLN A 99 7.95 -20.71 18.90
N LYS A 100 7.04 -20.51 19.84
CA LYS A 100 5.70 -19.91 19.60
C LYS A 100 5.80 -18.51 18.98
N ASP A 101 6.72 -17.69 19.47
CA ASP A 101 6.86 -16.29 19.00
C ASP A 101 7.31 -16.24 17.54
N TYR A 102 8.20 -17.16 17.14
CA TYR A 102 8.61 -17.33 15.74
C TYR A 102 7.44 -17.82 14.86
N GLN A 103 6.62 -18.76 15.34
CA GLN A 103 5.42 -19.20 14.60
C GLN A 103 4.45 -18.04 14.38
N GLN A 104 4.23 -17.21 15.41
CA GLN A 104 3.35 -16.04 15.30
C GLN A 104 3.86 -15.04 14.26
N LEU A 105 5.18 -14.78 14.22
CA LEU A 105 5.78 -13.94 13.20
C LEU A 105 5.59 -14.53 11.79
N LEU A 106 5.84 -15.83 11.62
CA LEU A 106 5.65 -16.52 10.34
C LEU A 106 4.20 -16.47 9.86
N GLU A 107 3.24 -16.70 10.75
CA GLU A 107 1.82 -16.55 10.43
C GLU A 107 1.46 -15.12 10.06
N GLY A 108 2.04 -14.14 10.76
CA GLY A 108 1.93 -12.72 10.43
C GLY A 108 2.37 -12.43 9.00
N ILE A 109 3.59 -12.86 8.66
CA ILE A 109 4.17 -12.69 7.32
C ILE A 109 3.32 -13.40 6.26
N ARG A 110 2.84 -14.62 6.53
CA ARG A 110 1.96 -15.37 5.61
C ARG A 110 0.63 -14.66 5.35
N LYS A 111 0.03 -14.04 6.37
CA LYS A 111 -1.21 -13.25 6.24
C LYS A 111 -0.98 -11.90 5.56
N PHE A 112 0.19 -11.32 5.80
CA PHE A 112 0.63 -10.04 5.27
C PHE A 112 0.82 -10.07 3.76
N LEU A 113 1.57 -11.03 3.23
CA LEU A 113 1.94 -11.08 1.80
C LEU A 113 0.73 -10.95 0.84
N PRO A 114 -0.38 -11.71 1.02
CA PRO A 114 -1.57 -11.55 0.19
C PRO A 114 -2.25 -10.19 0.33
N GLN A 115 -2.26 -9.60 1.53
CA GLN A 115 -2.86 -8.27 1.76
C GLN A 115 -2.08 -7.21 0.98
N THR A 116 -0.76 -7.28 1.03
CA THR A 116 0.14 -6.39 0.31
C THR A 116 -0.03 -6.50 -1.20
N MET A 117 -0.15 -7.72 -1.73
CA MET A 117 -0.41 -7.95 -3.15
C MET A 117 -1.78 -7.42 -3.59
N LYS A 118 -2.83 -7.59 -2.77
CA LYS A 118 -4.16 -7.02 -3.03
C LYS A 118 -4.13 -5.49 -3.08
N GLY A 119 -3.35 -4.85 -2.21
CA GLY A 119 -3.13 -3.40 -2.23
C GLY A 119 -2.54 -2.93 -3.57
N LYS A 120 -1.47 -3.59 -4.03
CA LYS A 120 -0.86 -3.31 -5.34
C LYS A 120 -1.84 -3.50 -6.49
N LEU A 121 -2.61 -4.59 -6.47
CA LEU A 121 -3.62 -4.88 -7.49
C LEU A 121 -4.70 -3.80 -7.56
N ARG A 122 -5.14 -3.27 -6.40
CA ARG A 122 -6.13 -2.19 -6.32
C ARG A 122 -5.65 -0.90 -6.99
N ILE A 123 -4.35 -0.57 -6.87
CA ILE A 123 -3.76 0.61 -7.52
C ILE A 123 -3.83 0.45 -9.05
N TYR A 124 -3.47 -0.73 -9.57
CA TYR A 124 -3.57 -1.02 -11.00
C TYR A 124 -5.02 -0.95 -11.50
N TYR A 125 -5.97 -1.53 -10.75
CA TYR A 125 -7.38 -1.44 -11.12
C TYR A 125 -7.87 0.00 -11.16
N ARG A 126 -7.53 0.82 -10.16
CA ARG A 126 -7.90 2.25 -10.15
C ARG A 126 -7.33 2.98 -11.37
N PHE A 127 -6.06 2.73 -11.70
CA PHE A 127 -5.45 3.30 -12.90
C PHE A 127 -6.21 2.88 -14.16
N LEU A 128 -6.52 1.60 -14.31
CA LEU A 128 -7.22 1.07 -15.47
C LEU A 128 -8.65 1.64 -15.59
N SER A 129 -9.38 1.73 -14.48
CA SER A 129 -10.71 2.34 -14.43
C SER A 129 -10.68 3.81 -14.84
N ASN A 130 -9.70 4.58 -14.34
CA ASN A 130 -9.54 5.99 -14.70
C ASN A 130 -9.20 6.15 -16.19
N LEU A 131 -8.32 5.30 -16.72
CA LEU A 131 -7.98 5.30 -18.14
C LEU A 131 -9.21 4.98 -19.00
N HIS A 132 -9.97 3.95 -18.64
CA HIS A 132 -11.19 3.58 -19.33
C HIS A 132 -12.20 4.74 -19.35
N GLN A 133 -12.46 5.39 -18.21
CA GLN A 133 -13.36 6.54 -18.15
C GLN A 133 -12.92 7.69 -19.07
N ARG A 134 -11.60 7.97 -19.14
CA ARG A 134 -11.04 9.00 -20.04
C ARG A 134 -11.20 8.64 -21.51
N ILE A 135 -10.94 7.38 -21.88
CA ILE A 135 -11.13 6.89 -23.26
C ILE A 135 -12.60 7.02 -23.65
N LEU A 136 -13.52 6.56 -22.79
CA LEU A 136 -14.95 6.61 -23.05
C LEU A 136 -15.45 8.05 -23.20
N TYR A 137 -14.98 8.96 -22.35
CA TYR A 137 -15.28 10.39 -22.46
C TYR A 137 -14.78 10.98 -23.79
N SER A 138 -13.53 10.71 -24.16
CA SER A 138 -12.95 11.16 -25.43
C SER A 138 -13.72 10.63 -26.63
N LEU A 139 -14.06 9.34 -26.65
CA LEU A 139 -14.84 8.72 -27.72
C LEU A 139 -16.22 9.37 -27.84
N ARG A 140 -16.88 9.64 -26.72
CA ARG A 140 -18.19 10.30 -26.70
C ARG A 140 -18.13 11.70 -27.30
N ILE A 141 -17.09 12.48 -26.98
CA ILE A 141 -16.87 13.79 -27.57
C ILE A 141 -16.63 13.67 -29.07
N SER A 142 -15.68 12.82 -29.49
CA SER A 142 -15.36 12.64 -30.91
C SER A 142 -16.56 12.19 -31.73
N PHE A 143 -17.38 11.29 -31.17
CA PHE A 143 -18.62 10.85 -31.80
C PHE A 143 -19.61 12.00 -32.00
N ASN A 144 -19.84 12.82 -30.97
CA ASN A 144 -20.76 13.95 -31.06
C ASN A 144 -20.27 14.99 -32.09
N ILE A 145 -18.99 15.35 -32.07
CA ILE A 145 -18.41 16.28 -33.06
C ILE A 145 -18.56 15.75 -34.49
N ASN A 146 -18.30 14.46 -34.69
CA ASN A 146 -18.44 13.84 -36.02
C ASN A 146 -19.92 13.78 -36.46
N LYS A 147 -20.85 13.53 -35.52
CA LYS A 147 -22.28 13.57 -35.79
C LYS A 147 -22.73 14.97 -36.22
N GLU A 148 -22.33 16.00 -35.48
CA GLU A 148 -22.63 17.40 -35.81
C GLU A 148 -22.07 17.78 -37.17
N LYS A 149 -20.81 17.42 -37.47
CA LYS A 149 -20.20 17.63 -38.80
C LYS A 149 -20.95 16.91 -39.92
N ALA A 150 -21.40 15.68 -39.69
CA ALA A 150 -22.16 14.93 -40.69
C ALA A 150 -23.52 15.58 -40.98
N GLU A 151 -24.22 16.05 -39.95
CA GLU A 151 -25.47 16.81 -40.09
C GLU A 151 -25.24 18.15 -40.80
N GLU A 152 -24.16 18.88 -40.48
CA GLU A 152 -23.83 20.14 -41.13
C GLU A 152 -23.48 19.95 -42.60
N ASN A 153 -22.66 18.94 -42.94
CA ASN A 153 -22.35 18.58 -44.31
C ASN A 153 -23.61 18.22 -45.08
N ARG A 154 -24.52 17.43 -44.49
CA ARG A 154 -25.79 17.06 -45.12
C ARG A 154 -26.65 18.30 -45.41
N LYS A 155 -26.72 19.27 -44.47
CA LYS A 155 -27.42 20.55 -44.71
C LYS A 155 -26.80 21.32 -45.87
N ARG A 156 -25.47 21.44 -45.92
CA ARG A 156 -24.77 22.11 -47.03
C ARG A 156 -25.02 21.43 -48.38
N TYR A 157 -25.03 20.10 -48.41
CA TYR A 157 -25.35 19.34 -49.64
C TYR A 157 -26.76 19.68 -50.15
N ILE A 158 -27.77 19.64 -49.27
CA ILE A 158 -29.15 19.99 -49.63
C ILE A 158 -29.22 21.44 -50.13
N GLU A 159 -28.59 22.37 -49.42
CA GLU A 159 -28.60 23.80 -49.76
C GLU A 159 -27.93 24.08 -51.12
N VAL A 160 -26.86 23.34 -51.43
CA VAL A 160 -26.22 23.35 -52.74
C VAL A 160 -27.16 22.79 -53.80
N GLU A 161 -27.75 21.60 -53.61
CA GLU A 161 -28.72 21.00 -54.55
C GLU A 161 -29.91 21.94 -54.86
N THR A 162 -30.45 22.62 -53.84
CA THR A 162 -31.53 23.60 -54.02
C THR A 162 -31.07 24.80 -54.86
N ARG A 163 -29.82 25.26 -54.71
CA ARG A 163 -29.26 26.37 -55.50
C ARG A 163 -29.01 26.01 -56.96
N ILE A 164 -28.67 24.76 -57.27
CA ILE A 164 -28.44 24.30 -58.65
C ILE A 164 -29.73 23.83 -59.35
N GLY A 165 -30.89 23.90 -58.67
CA GLY A 165 -32.20 23.60 -59.26
C GLY A 165 -32.44 22.11 -59.57
N ILE A 166 -31.78 21.22 -58.82
CA ILE A 166 -31.93 19.76 -58.99
C ILE A 166 -33.12 19.21 -58.16
N LEU A 167 -33.68 20.03 -57.27
CA LEU A 167 -34.92 19.83 -56.51
C LEU A 167 -35.75 21.11 -56.58
#